data_AF-W4RHT9-F1
#
_entry.id   AF-W4RHT9-F1
#
_cell.length_a   1.000
_cell.length_b   1.000
_cell.length_c   1.000
_cell.angle_alpha   90.00
_cell.angle_beta   90.00
_cell.angle_gamma   90.00
#
_symmetry.space_group_name_H-M   'P 1'
#
loop_
_entity.id
_entity.type
_entity.pdbx_description
1 polymer ?
#
loop_
_entity_poly.entity_id
_entity_poly.type
_entity_poly.pdbx_seq_one_letter_code
_entity_poly.pdbx_strand_id
1 'polypeptide(L)'
;MEGLYFYWLAWIGWVWTTFFMNKYNPLRLKWTVMLLAVIFAAPFTVDVLIFELHLSAFAIAIFIFLETRRKKTGSFLYLFLSAFIIMLAYTSFLMFELFDPVWVLFDRKIMLGAAGFYLAVLLHKDRYDRILALISGFLQGDIFYSAILWKFNFPYAAASMVFMDILFISLGLLLVWSAIETMIAVMSGSTINQVEGEEQKTS
;
A
#
# COMPACT_ATOMS: atom_id res chain seq x y z
N MET A 1 11.22 -14.70 -9.72
CA MET A 1 12.15 -14.03 -8.78
C MET A 1 11.32 -13.33 -7.73
N GLU A 2 11.53 -13.66 -6.46
CA GLU A 2 10.88 -12.97 -5.35
C GLU A 2 11.48 -11.56 -5.21
N GLY A 3 10.66 -10.55 -4.96
CA GLY A 3 11.12 -9.17 -4.77
C GLY A 3 11.37 -8.39 -6.07
N LEU A 4 11.10 -8.96 -7.25
CA LEU A 4 11.30 -8.27 -8.53
C LEU A 4 10.42 -7.02 -8.62
N TYR A 5 9.12 -7.16 -8.34
CA TYR A 5 8.17 -6.05 -8.44
C TYR A 5 8.45 -5.01 -7.37
N PHE A 6 8.81 -5.45 -6.17
CA PHE A 6 9.26 -4.59 -5.08
C PHE A 6 10.40 -3.68 -5.52
N TYR A 7 11.54 -4.23 -5.95
CA TYR A 7 12.70 -3.39 -6.28
C TYR A 7 12.41 -2.46 -7.45
N TRP A 8 11.70 -2.94 -8.48
CA TRP A 8 11.39 -2.13 -9.66
C TRP A 8 10.51 -0.93 -9.29
N LEU A 9 9.41 -1.17 -8.58
CA LEU A 9 8.47 -0.12 -8.18
C LEU A 9 9.05 0.79 -7.10
N ALA A 10 9.84 0.26 -6.18
CA ALA A 10 10.52 1.05 -5.15
C ALA A 10 11.55 2.01 -5.75
N TRP A 11 12.36 1.55 -6.72
CA TRP A 11 13.31 2.41 -7.42
C TRP A 11 12.62 3.49 -8.27
N ILE A 12 11.55 3.13 -8.99
CA ILE A 12 10.73 4.12 -9.72
C ILE A 12 10.16 5.17 -8.76
N GLY A 13 9.60 4.74 -7.63
CA GLY A 13 9.07 5.64 -6.60
C GLY A 13 10.16 6.54 -6.00
N TRP A 14 11.36 6.01 -5.78
CA TRP A 14 12.50 6.78 -5.29
C TRP A 14 12.97 7.83 -6.29
N VAL A 15 13.14 7.47 -7.57
CA VAL A 15 13.50 8.42 -8.65
C VAL A 15 12.43 9.49 -8.78
N TRP A 16 11.15 9.11 -8.73
CA TRP A 16 10.04 10.06 -8.80
C TRP A 16 10.08 11.08 -7.65
N THR A 17 10.21 10.59 -6.41
CA THR A 17 10.21 11.44 -5.22
C THR A 17 11.44 12.34 -5.12
N THR A 18 12.60 11.91 -5.62
CA THR A 18 13.85 12.70 -5.58
C THR A 18 13.95 13.74 -6.69
N PHE A 19 13.58 13.39 -7.92
CA PHE A 19 13.81 14.24 -9.10
C PHE A 19 12.58 15.02 -9.54
N PHE A 20 11.38 14.44 -9.51
CA PHE A 20 10.18 15.06 -10.09
C PHE A 20 9.36 15.84 -9.06
N MET A 21 9.44 15.50 -7.78
CA MET A 21 8.69 16.17 -6.73
C MET A 21 9.28 17.54 -6.37
N ASN A 22 8.43 18.57 -6.32
CA ASN A 22 8.82 19.95 -6.03
C ASN A 22 9.59 20.07 -4.69
N LYS A 23 10.69 20.83 -4.69
CA LYS A 23 11.61 21.02 -3.56
C LYS A 23 10.93 21.60 -2.32
N TYR A 24 9.85 22.37 -2.49
CA TYR A 24 9.12 23.01 -1.39
C TYR A 24 8.11 22.09 -0.69
N ASN A 25 7.89 20.86 -1.17
CA ASN A 25 6.89 19.98 -0.59
C ASN A 25 7.47 19.23 0.64
N PRO A 26 6.94 19.46 1.86
CA PRO A 26 7.46 18.84 3.09
C PRO A 26 7.26 17.31 3.13
N LEU A 27 6.39 16.76 2.29
CA LEU A 27 6.18 15.31 2.18
C LEU A 27 7.33 14.62 1.43
N ARG A 28 8.09 15.35 0.60
CA ARG A 28 9.13 14.79 -0.27
C ARG A 28 10.20 14.03 0.51
N LEU A 29 10.77 14.69 1.52
CA LEU A 29 11.86 14.12 2.31
C LEU A 29 11.39 12.89 3.09
N LYS A 30 10.17 12.93 3.65
CA LYS A 30 9.58 11.81 4.38
C LYS A 30 9.43 10.56 3.52
N TRP A 31 8.79 10.67 2.36
CA TRP A 31 8.57 9.54 1.45
C TRP A 31 9.88 8.99 0.88
N THR A 32 10.83 9.88 0.53
CA THR A 32 12.13 9.47 0.01
C THR A 32 12.92 8.66 1.06
N VAL A 33 13.01 9.16 2.29
CA VAL A 33 13.72 8.49 3.38
C VAL A 33 13.05 7.17 3.73
N MET A 34 11.71 7.12 3.75
CA MET A 34 10.97 5.88 4.00
C MET A 34 11.25 4.84 2.92
N LEU A 35 11.12 5.20 1.63
CA LEU A 35 11.39 4.27 0.53
C LEU A 35 12.82 3.73 0.60
N LEU A 36 13.79 4.59 0.86
CA LEU A 36 15.19 4.18 0.97
C LEU A 36 15.42 3.27 2.18
N ALA A 37 14.79 3.57 3.32
CA ALA A 37 14.85 2.73 4.51
C ALA A 37 14.25 1.33 4.27
N VAL A 38 13.12 1.25 3.55
CA VAL A 38 12.50 -0.03 3.19
C VAL A 38 13.37 -0.82 2.20
N ILE A 39 13.95 -0.17 1.19
CA ILE A 39 14.88 -0.81 0.24
C ILE A 39 16.11 -1.35 0.98
N PHE A 40 16.69 -0.57 1.89
CA PHE A 40 17.86 -0.97 2.66
C PHE A 40 17.55 -2.10 3.64
N ALA A 41 16.36 -2.10 4.25
CA ALA A 41 15.95 -3.10 5.25
C ALA A 41 15.42 -4.40 4.65
N ALA A 42 14.98 -4.40 3.38
CA ALA A 42 14.41 -5.56 2.69
C ALA A 42 15.26 -6.85 2.71
N PRO A 43 16.60 -6.81 2.50
CA PRO A 43 17.43 -8.02 2.50
C PRO A 43 17.75 -8.55 3.91
N PHE A 44 17.50 -7.77 4.97
CA PHE A 44 17.83 -8.18 6.33
C PHE A 44 16.64 -8.88 6.99
N THR A 45 16.85 -10.11 7.43
CA THR A 45 15.93 -10.83 8.31
C THR A 45 16.41 -10.72 9.75
N VAL A 46 15.46 -10.66 10.67
CA VAL A 46 15.71 -10.69 12.11
C VAL A 46 14.84 -11.77 12.71
N ASP A 47 15.47 -12.70 13.42
CA ASP A 47 14.76 -13.72 14.18
C ASP A 47 14.28 -13.10 15.48
N VAL A 48 12.99 -12.77 15.53
CA VAL A 48 12.35 -12.23 16.73
C VAL A 48 11.72 -13.39 17.50
N LEU A 49 12.48 -13.91 18.47
CA LEU A 49 12.09 -14.93 19.44
C LEU A 49 11.72 -16.31 18.83
N ILE A 50 10.59 -16.37 18.13
CA ILE A 50 10.02 -17.58 17.48
C ILE A 50 9.50 -17.27 16.06
N PHE A 51 9.56 -16.01 15.64
CA PHE A 51 9.12 -15.54 14.33
C PHE A 51 10.32 -15.02 13.53
N GLU A 52 10.45 -15.47 12.29
CA GLU A 52 11.32 -14.82 11.31
C GLU A 52 10.60 -13.57 10.79
N LEU A 53 11.19 -12.39 10.97
CA LEU A 53 10.61 -11.12 10.55
C LEU A 53 11.63 -10.35 9.71
N HIS A 54 11.22 -9.89 8.53
CA HIS A 54 12.05 -8.99 7.75
C HIS A 54 12.14 -7.61 8.42
N LEU A 55 13.33 -7.00 8.41
CA LEU A 55 13.57 -5.69 9.04
C LEU A 55 12.73 -4.57 8.40
N SER A 56 12.35 -4.76 7.14
CA SER A 56 11.41 -3.90 6.42
C SER A 56 10.04 -3.76 7.10
N ALA A 57 9.58 -4.77 7.85
CA ALA A 57 8.36 -4.68 8.66
C ALA A 57 8.45 -3.55 9.68
N PHE A 58 9.60 -3.40 10.35
CA PHE A 58 9.82 -2.35 11.34
C PHE A 58 9.82 -0.96 10.70
N ALA A 59 10.45 -0.81 9.53
CA ALA A 59 10.42 0.45 8.79
C ALA A 59 8.99 0.87 8.40
N ILE A 60 8.18 -0.08 7.94
CA ILE A 60 6.77 0.17 7.59
C ILE A 60 5.94 0.47 8.85
N ALA A 61 6.14 -0.27 9.94
CA ALA A 61 5.43 -0.05 11.20
C ALA A 61 5.72 1.34 11.79
N ILE A 62 6.98 1.78 11.78
CA ILE A 62 7.36 3.13 12.23
C ILE A 62 6.67 4.19 11.38
N PHE A 63 6.60 3.99 10.06
CA PHE A 63 5.90 4.90 9.17
C PHE A 63 4.40 5.01 9.48
N ILE A 64 3.71 3.86 9.63
CA ILE A 64 2.30 3.84 10.01
C ILE A 64 2.10 4.60 11.33
N PHE A 65 2.93 4.35 12.33
CA PHE A 65 2.82 4.99 13.64
C PHE A 65 3.00 6.51 13.57
N LEU A 66 4.03 6.98 12.86
CA LEU A 66 4.32 8.41 12.69
C LEU A 66 3.16 9.17 12.04
N GLU A 67 2.48 8.52 11.10
CA GLU A 67 1.40 9.15 10.36
C GLU A 67 0.06 9.10 11.09
N THR A 68 -0.20 7.97 11.73
CA THR A 68 -1.40 7.74 12.53
C THR A 68 -1.47 8.71 13.72
N ARG A 69 -0.32 9.02 14.35
CA ARG A 69 -0.24 9.95 15.50
C ARG A 69 -0.80 11.35 15.19
N ARG A 70 -0.84 11.76 13.92
CA ARG A 70 -1.30 13.10 13.50
C ARG A 70 -2.81 13.19 13.32
N LYS A 71 -3.53 12.07 13.32
CA LYS A 71 -4.97 12.02 13.03
C LYS A 71 -5.83 12.26 14.28
N LYS A 72 -7.00 12.86 14.06
CA LYS A 72 -8.05 12.98 15.09
C LYS A 72 -8.63 11.60 15.41
N THR A 73 -9.05 11.38 16.65
CA THR A 73 -9.57 10.09 17.16
C THR A 73 -10.63 9.44 16.26
N GLY A 74 -11.57 10.21 15.71
CA GLY A 74 -12.60 9.66 14.82
C GLY A 74 -12.05 9.13 13.48
N SER A 75 -11.14 9.87 12.85
CA SER A 75 -10.48 9.43 11.60
C SER A 75 -9.53 8.26 11.87
N PHE A 76 -8.89 8.22 13.04
CA PHE A 76 -8.09 7.10 13.49
C PHE A 76 -8.92 5.81 13.63
N LEU A 77 -10.07 5.86 14.29
CA LEU A 77 -10.95 4.69 14.44
C LEU A 77 -11.45 4.17 13.10
N TYR A 78 -11.81 5.08 12.18
CA TYR A 78 -12.22 4.68 10.84
C TYR A 78 -11.08 4.01 10.06
N LEU A 79 -9.87 4.58 10.12
CA LEU A 79 -8.68 3.99 9.54
C LEU A 79 -8.39 2.61 10.13
N PHE A 80 -8.47 2.47 11.45
CA PHE A 80 -8.27 1.21 12.14
C PHE A 80 -9.27 0.14 11.70
N LEU A 81 -10.57 0.47 11.64
CA LEU A 81 -11.60 -0.47 11.18
C LEU A 81 -11.39 -0.87 9.71
N SER A 82 -11.00 0.10 8.87
CA SER A 82 -10.71 -0.18 7.47
C SER A 82 -9.48 -1.07 7.27
N ALA A 83 -8.43 -0.82 8.05
CA ALA A 83 -7.23 -1.66 8.06
C ALA A 83 -7.56 -3.07 8.53
N PHE A 84 -8.44 -3.21 9.53
CA PHE A 84 -8.90 -4.50 10.02
C PHE A 84 -9.70 -5.29 8.97
N ILE A 85 -10.55 -4.64 8.18
CA ILE A 85 -11.26 -5.29 7.06
C ILE A 85 -10.27 -5.78 6.01
N ILE A 86 -9.28 -4.95 5.64
CA ILE A 86 -8.23 -5.31 4.68
C ILE A 86 -7.36 -6.47 5.22
N MET A 87 -7.02 -6.43 6.51
CA MET A 87 -6.28 -7.48 7.21
C MET A 87 -7.00 -8.83 7.13
N LEU A 88 -8.30 -8.85 7.42
CA LEU A 88 -9.13 -10.06 7.33
C LEU A 88 -9.21 -10.58 5.90
N ALA A 89 -9.44 -9.70 4.92
CA ALA A 89 -9.49 -10.09 3.52
C ALA A 89 -8.16 -10.71 3.05
N TYR A 90 -7.04 -10.08 3.40
CA TYR A 90 -5.70 -10.56 3.06
C TYR A 90 -5.41 -11.94 3.66
N THR A 91 -5.63 -12.08 4.97
CA THR A 91 -5.40 -13.35 5.68
C THR A 91 -6.32 -14.46 5.16
N SER A 92 -7.59 -14.14 4.90
CA SER A 92 -8.56 -15.11 4.40
C SER A 92 -8.16 -15.63 3.03
N PHE A 93 -7.72 -14.75 2.13
CA PHE A 93 -7.24 -15.15 0.82
C PHE A 93 -6.03 -16.07 0.90
N LEU A 94 -5.03 -15.74 1.72
CA LEU A 94 -3.85 -16.59 1.91
C LEU A 94 -4.20 -17.94 2.56
N MET A 95 -5.18 -17.98 3.46
CA MET A 95 -5.68 -19.23 4.02
C MET A 95 -6.43 -20.05 2.97
N PHE A 96 -7.28 -19.43 2.14
CA PHE A 96 -7.96 -20.13 1.04
C PHE A 96 -6.96 -20.72 0.05
N GLU A 97 -5.92 -19.97 -0.32
CA GLU A 97 -4.84 -20.45 -1.17
C GLU A 97 -4.12 -21.68 -0.58
N LEU A 98 -3.94 -21.70 0.75
CA LEU A 98 -3.30 -22.83 1.44
C LEU A 98 -4.16 -24.12 1.40
N PHE A 99 -5.49 -24.00 1.46
CA PHE A 99 -6.39 -25.16 1.48
C PHE A 99 -6.82 -25.63 0.09
N ASP A 100 -7.04 -24.71 -0.85
CA ASP A 100 -7.47 -25.05 -2.21
C ASP A 100 -6.86 -24.09 -3.25
N PRO A 101 -5.77 -24.51 -3.93
CA PRO A 101 -5.07 -23.67 -4.91
C PRO A 101 -5.85 -23.48 -6.22
N VAL A 102 -6.98 -24.18 -6.45
CA VAL A 102 -7.78 -24.04 -7.68
C VAL A 102 -8.36 -22.62 -7.82
N TRP A 103 -8.55 -21.91 -6.71
CA TRP A 103 -9.03 -20.53 -6.71
C TRP A 103 -8.00 -19.52 -7.23
N VAL A 104 -6.72 -19.89 -7.31
CA VAL A 104 -5.64 -19.03 -7.82
C VAL A 104 -5.62 -19.10 -9.36
N LEU A 105 -6.53 -18.36 -9.98
CA LEU A 105 -6.68 -18.32 -11.45
C LEU A 105 -5.53 -17.57 -12.16
N PHE A 106 -4.84 -16.67 -11.45
CA PHE A 106 -3.74 -15.84 -11.95
C PHE A 106 -2.58 -15.82 -10.95
N ASP A 107 -1.48 -15.09 -11.24
CA ASP A 107 -0.41 -14.87 -10.25
C ASP A 107 -1.00 -14.32 -8.94
N ARG A 108 -0.85 -15.10 -7.86
CA ARG A 108 -1.36 -14.78 -6.52
C ARG A 108 -1.01 -13.35 -6.10
N LYS A 109 0.17 -12.85 -6.51
CA LYS A 109 0.66 -11.53 -6.14
C LYS A 109 -0.20 -10.42 -6.72
N ILE A 110 -0.64 -10.61 -7.97
CA ILE A 110 -1.51 -9.67 -8.68
C ILE A 110 -2.92 -9.76 -8.11
N MET A 111 -3.43 -10.96 -7.84
CA MET A 111 -4.77 -11.14 -7.27
C MET A 111 -4.89 -10.48 -5.90
N LEU A 112 -3.95 -10.74 -4.97
CA LEU A 112 -3.92 -10.11 -3.67
C LEU A 112 -3.72 -8.59 -3.78
N GLY A 113 -2.82 -8.15 -4.65
CA GLY A 113 -2.57 -6.74 -4.89
C GLY A 113 -3.81 -5.99 -5.39
N ALA A 114 -4.53 -6.57 -6.35
CA ALA A 114 -5.76 -6.04 -6.92
C ALA A 114 -6.93 -6.06 -5.93
N ALA A 115 -7.07 -7.12 -5.13
CA ALA A 115 -8.08 -7.22 -4.08
C ALA A 115 -7.87 -6.14 -3.00
N GLY A 116 -6.63 -5.95 -2.53
CA GLY A 116 -6.31 -4.89 -1.58
C GLY A 116 -6.53 -3.49 -2.16
N PHE A 117 -6.09 -3.27 -3.40
CA PHE A 117 -6.36 -2.03 -4.14
C PHE A 117 -7.87 -1.72 -4.18
N TYR A 118 -8.68 -2.69 -4.58
CA TYR A 118 -10.13 -2.55 -4.68
C TYR A 118 -10.77 -2.18 -3.34
N LEU A 119 -10.40 -2.89 -2.27
CA LEU A 119 -10.87 -2.58 -0.92
C LEU A 119 -10.44 -1.19 -0.45
N ALA A 120 -9.19 -0.80 -0.68
CA ALA A 120 -8.71 0.52 -0.28
C ALA A 120 -9.49 1.64 -0.96
N VAL A 121 -9.75 1.54 -2.27
CA VAL A 121 -10.55 2.53 -3.03
C VAL A 121 -12.01 2.57 -2.56
N LEU A 122 -12.59 1.42 -2.23
CA LEU A 122 -13.97 1.32 -1.75
C LEU A 122 -14.13 1.92 -0.34
N LEU A 123 -13.15 1.70 0.54
CA LEU A 123 -13.24 2.08 1.95
C LEU A 123 -12.87 3.54 2.20
N HIS A 124 -11.96 4.15 1.44
CA HIS A 124 -11.58 5.55 1.66
C HIS A 124 -11.78 6.38 0.40
N LYS A 125 -12.21 7.63 0.56
CA LYS A 125 -12.22 8.61 -0.54
C LYS A 125 -10.89 9.34 -0.67
N ASP A 126 -10.28 9.67 0.46
CA ASP A 126 -9.01 10.39 0.50
C ASP A 126 -7.84 9.50 0.10
N ARG A 127 -7.06 9.95 -0.89
CA ARG A 127 -5.91 9.22 -1.45
C ARG A 127 -4.88 8.83 -0.40
N TYR A 128 -4.65 9.70 0.56
CA TYR A 128 -3.69 9.48 1.63
C TYR A 128 -4.14 8.38 2.59
N ASP A 129 -5.43 8.37 2.93
CA ASP A 129 -6.01 7.42 3.87
C ASP A 129 -6.17 6.05 3.23
N ARG A 130 -6.42 5.99 1.90
CA ARG A 130 -6.35 4.75 1.11
C ARG A 130 -5.00 4.05 1.26
N ILE A 131 -3.91 4.80 1.08
CA ILE A 131 -2.55 4.27 1.15
C ILE A 131 -2.24 3.78 2.56
N LEU A 132 -2.58 4.55 3.59
CA LEU A 132 -2.36 4.16 4.98
C LEU A 132 -3.17 2.92 5.38
N ALA A 133 -4.46 2.88 5.05
CA ALA A 133 -5.33 1.75 5.34
C ALA A 133 -4.83 0.46 4.68
N LEU A 134 -4.39 0.56 3.42
CA LEU A 134 -3.81 -0.55 2.68
C LEU A 134 -2.51 -1.06 3.32
N ILE A 135 -1.54 -0.17 3.57
CA ILE A 135 -0.23 -0.55 4.14
C ILE A 135 -0.41 -1.17 5.53
N SER A 136 -1.25 -0.55 6.37
CA SER A 136 -1.51 -1.03 7.72
C SER A 136 -2.27 -2.36 7.73
N GLY A 137 -3.31 -2.51 6.91
CA GLY A 137 -4.08 -3.74 6.81
C GLY A 137 -3.27 -4.91 6.26
N PHE A 138 -2.45 -4.68 5.22
CA PHE A 138 -1.56 -5.73 4.67
C PHE A 138 -0.49 -6.15 5.69
N LEU A 139 0.19 -5.19 6.35
CA LEU A 139 1.21 -5.54 7.34
C LEU A 139 0.61 -6.31 8.52
N GLN A 140 -0.53 -5.86 9.05
CA GLN A 140 -1.22 -6.58 10.12
C GLN A 140 -1.68 -7.96 9.65
N GLY A 141 -2.15 -8.08 8.40
CA GLY A 141 -2.65 -9.34 7.84
C GLY A 141 -1.54 -10.37 7.68
N ASP A 142 -0.38 -9.95 7.20
CA ASP A 142 0.77 -10.84 7.04
C ASP A 142 1.36 -11.30 8.38
N ILE A 143 1.43 -10.41 9.37
CA ILE A 143 1.80 -10.78 10.74
C ILE A 143 0.77 -11.76 11.34
N PHE A 144 -0.53 -11.49 11.14
CA PHE A 144 -1.60 -12.36 11.65
C PHE A 144 -1.58 -13.74 10.97
N TYR A 145 -1.33 -13.79 9.66
CA TYR A 145 -1.15 -15.02 8.91
C TYR A 145 0.05 -15.84 9.39
N SER A 146 1.20 -15.20 9.59
CA SER A 146 2.39 -15.84 10.18
C SER A 146 2.09 -16.42 11.57
N ALA A 147 1.35 -15.70 12.42
CA ALA A 147 0.93 -16.18 13.73
C ALA A 147 0.01 -17.42 13.66
N ILE A 148 -0.89 -17.48 12.67
CA ILE A 148 -1.74 -18.66 12.43
C ILE A 148 -0.89 -19.85 12.01
N LEU A 149 -0.01 -19.68 11.02
CA LEU A 149 0.85 -20.75 10.50
C LEU A 149 1.82 -21.30 11.53
N TRP A 150 2.32 -20.44 12.41
CA TRP A 150 3.17 -20.84 13.52
C TRP A 150 2.48 -21.87 14.42
N LYS A 151 1.17 -21.71 14.69
CA LYS A 151 0.39 -22.70 15.46
C LYS A 151 0.34 -24.08 14.80
N PHE A 152 0.48 -24.14 13.47
CA PHE A 152 0.54 -25.36 12.69
C PHE A 152 1.97 -25.88 12.45
N ASN A 153 2.99 -25.28 13.10
CA ASN A 153 4.42 -25.57 12.91
C ASN A 153 4.92 -25.35 11.47
N PHE A 154 4.28 -24.46 10.70
CA PHE A 154 4.80 -24.02 9.41
C PHE A 154 5.66 -22.77 9.61
N PRO A 155 6.98 -22.82 9.31
CA PRO A 155 7.82 -21.64 9.36
C PRO A 155 7.44 -20.71 8.20
N TYR A 156 6.84 -19.56 8.52
CA TYR A 156 6.53 -18.50 7.56
C TYR A 156 7.09 -17.18 8.06
N ALA A 157 8.07 -16.65 7.33
CA ALA A 157 8.69 -15.36 7.62
C ALA A 157 7.72 -14.22 7.31
N ALA A 158 7.38 -13.43 8.33
CA ALA A 158 6.53 -12.26 8.16
C ALA A 158 7.30 -11.13 7.46
N ALA A 159 6.56 -10.36 6.65
CA ALA A 159 7.02 -9.34 5.73
C ALA A 159 8.05 -9.82 4.70
N SER A 160 7.88 -11.06 4.22
CA SER A 160 8.71 -11.68 3.18
C SER A 160 8.83 -10.84 1.90
N MET A 161 9.80 -11.19 1.04
CA MET A 161 9.91 -10.54 -0.29
C MET A 161 8.64 -10.71 -1.13
N VAL A 162 7.91 -11.80 -0.95
CA VAL A 162 6.60 -12.02 -1.60
C VAL A 162 5.56 -11.03 -1.09
N PHE A 163 5.51 -10.79 0.23
CA PHE A 163 4.69 -9.73 0.81
C PHE A 163 5.03 -8.34 0.25
N MET A 164 6.33 -8.03 0.13
CA MET A 164 6.78 -6.75 -0.43
C MET A 164 6.35 -6.56 -1.88
N ASP A 165 6.43 -7.60 -2.71
CA ASP A 165 5.90 -7.56 -4.08
C ASP A 165 4.40 -7.23 -4.08
N ILE A 166 3.61 -7.91 -3.24
CA ILE A 166 2.15 -7.69 -3.14
C ILE A 166 1.84 -6.25 -2.72
N LEU A 167 2.54 -5.74 -1.70
CA LEU A 167 2.38 -4.38 -1.19
C LEU A 167 2.72 -3.33 -2.25
N PHE A 168 3.81 -3.51 -2.99
CA PHE A 168 4.20 -2.54 -4.01
C PHE A 168 3.32 -2.60 -5.25
N ILE A 169 2.84 -3.79 -5.64
CA ILE A 169 1.84 -3.91 -6.72
C ILE A 169 0.55 -3.16 -6.35
N SER A 170 0.02 -3.36 -5.14
CA SER A 170 -1.20 -2.67 -4.70
C SER A 170 -1.02 -1.16 -4.57
N LEU A 171 0.14 -0.69 -4.07
CA LEU A 171 0.48 0.72 -4.07
C LEU A 171 0.61 1.29 -5.48
N GLY A 172 1.24 0.56 -6.40
CA GLY A 172 1.33 0.94 -7.81
C GLY A 172 -0.04 1.12 -8.44
N LEU A 173 -0.97 0.19 -8.22
CA LEU A 173 -2.35 0.29 -8.69
C LEU A 173 -3.08 1.51 -8.09
N LEU A 174 -2.91 1.78 -6.80
CA LEU A 174 -3.47 2.98 -6.16
C LEU A 174 -2.92 4.28 -6.76
N LEU A 175 -1.62 4.33 -7.07
CA LEU A 175 -0.99 5.50 -7.68
C LEU A 175 -1.52 5.73 -9.11
N VAL A 176 -1.63 4.66 -9.91
CA VAL A 176 -2.22 4.73 -11.26
C VAL A 176 -3.66 5.22 -11.18
N TRP A 177 -4.46 4.67 -10.26
CA TRP A 177 -5.84 5.12 -10.05
C TRP A 177 -5.92 6.60 -9.64
N SER A 178 -5.07 7.03 -8.71
CA SER A 178 -4.99 8.44 -8.30
C SER A 178 -4.59 9.35 -9.47
N ALA A 179 -3.72 8.89 -10.37
CA ALA A 179 -3.33 9.65 -11.56
C ALA A 179 -4.50 9.80 -12.54
N ILE A 180 -5.27 8.72 -12.76
CA ILE A 180 -6.49 8.74 -13.57
C ILE A 180 -7.51 9.73 -12.97
N GLU A 181 -7.75 9.68 -11.66
CA GLU A 181 -8.64 10.63 -10.97
C GLU A 181 -8.20 12.08 -11.19
N THR A 182 -6.89 12.38 -11.11
CA THR A 182 -6.40 13.74 -11.39
C THR A 182 -6.58 14.16 -12.84
N MET A 183 -6.33 13.27 -13.80
CA MET A 183 -6.50 13.57 -15.21
C MET A 183 -7.96 13.88 -15.54
N ILE A 184 -8.89 13.08 -15.01
CA ILE A 184 -10.33 13.30 -15.17
C ILE A 184 -10.74 14.65 -14.55
N ALA A 185 -10.27 14.96 -13.35
CA ALA A 185 -10.57 16.24 -12.70
C ALA A 185 -10.05 17.45 -13.49
N VAL A 186 -8.85 17.35 -14.07
CA VAL A 186 -8.26 18.40 -14.92
C VAL A 186 -9.06 18.58 -16.21
N MET A 187 -9.42 17.49 -16.89
CA MET A 187 -10.23 17.56 -18.12
C MET A 187 -11.61 18.17 -17.82
N SER A 188 -12.30 17.70 -16.78
CA SER A 188 -13.60 18.23 -16.38
C SER A 188 -13.54 19.72 -16.00
N GLY A 189 -12.53 20.13 -15.22
CA GLY A 189 -12.32 21.54 -14.87
C GLY A 189 -11.99 22.42 -16.08
N SER A 190 -11.26 21.90 -17.07
CA SER A 190 -11.01 22.63 -18.32
C SER A 190 -12.25 22.77 -19.20
N THR A 191 -13.16 21.79 -19.19
CA THR A 191 -14.43 21.87 -19.92
C THR A 191 -15.36 22.93 -19.34
N ILE A 192 -15.46 23.04 -18.01
CA ILE A 192 -16.32 24.05 -17.35
C ILE A 192 -15.81 25.47 -17.65
N ASN A 193 -14.49 25.70 -17.55
CA ASN A 193 -13.89 27.01 -17.85
C ASN A 193 -14.02 27.41 -19.33
N GLN A 194 -14.11 26.44 -20.25
CA GLN A 194 -14.37 26.72 -21.68
C GLN A 194 -15.82 27.17 -21.92
N VAL A 195 -16.79 26.58 -21.22
CA VAL A 195 -18.22 26.96 -21.34
C VAL A 195 -18.47 28.37 -20.77
N GLU A 196 -17.92 28.70 -19.61
CA GLU A 196 -18.03 30.06 -19.04
C GLU A 196 -17.33 31.12 -19.89
N GLY A 197 -16.22 30.77 -20.54
CA GLY A 197 -15.51 31.65 -21.47
C GLY A 197 -16.21 31.89 -22.80
N GLU A 198 -17.13 30.99 -23.21
CA GLU A 198 -17.99 31.17 -24.38
C GLU A 198 -19.23 32.01 -24.05
N GLU A 199 -19.87 31.81 -22.89
CA GLU A 199 -21.01 32.64 -22.46
C GLU A 199 -20.64 34.12 -22.27
N GLN A 200 -19.43 34.41 -21.75
CA GLN A 200 -18.93 35.78 -21.61
C GLN A 200 -18.58 36.47 -22.93
N LYS A 201 -18.38 35.73 -24.03
CA LYS A 201 -18.12 36.31 -25.36
C LYS A 201 -19.39 36.56 -26.16
N THR A 202 -20.52 35.98 -25.74
CA THR A 202 -21.82 36.11 -26.39
C THR A 202 -22.75 37.15 -25.78
N SER A 203 -22.36 37.79 -24.66
CA SER A 203 -23.07 38.90 -24.02
C SER A 203 -22.38 40.24 -24.24
#